data_AF-A0A9D0UNJ8-F1
#
_entry.id   AF-A0A9D0UNJ8-F1
#
_cell.length_a   1.000
_cell.length_b   1.000
_cell.length_c   1.000
_cell.angle_alpha   90.00
_cell.angle_beta   90.00
_cell.angle_gamma   90.00
#
_symmetry.space_group_name_H-M   'P 1'
#
loop_
_entity.id
_entity.type
_entity.pdbx_description
1 polymer ?
#
loop_
_entity_poly.entity_id
_entity_poly.type
_entity_poly.pdbx_seq_one_letter_code
_entity_poly.pdbx_strand_id
1 'polypeptide(L)'
;MNAKHFLATATLSLAFTATGAHGFEGVSRDLNTQLCYGQAMVGFDSVINSRLGVAPDKVLHLAAYQQGIRGVNAPHYSSGLLKVIYGAYLWSGNPHDYAINVFYQCAARRNATLEAFK
;
A
#
# COMPACT_ATOMS: atom_id res chain seq x y z
N MET A 1 -60.36 -20.86 -21.70
CA MET A 1 -60.35 -20.35 -20.31
C MET A 1 -58.88 -20.21 -19.89
N ASN A 2 -58.55 -19.02 -19.38
CA ASN A 2 -57.20 -18.51 -19.13
C ASN A 2 -56.58 -19.05 -17.84
N ALA A 3 -55.28 -19.33 -17.85
CA ALA A 3 -54.46 -19.25 -16.65
C ALA A 3 -53.12 -18.59 -17.01
N LYS A 4 -53.02 -17.29 -16.68
CA LYS A 4 -51.80 -16.49 -16.81
C LYS A 4 -50.92 -16.80 -15.60
N HIS A 5 -49.74 -17.40 -15.81
CA HIS A 5 -48.72 -17.48 -14.77
C HIS A 5 -47.99 -16.14 -14.67
N PHE A 6 -48.29 -15.40 -13.61
CA PHE A 6 -47.58 -14.18 -13.22
C PHE A 6 -46.28 -14.59 -12.49
N LEU A 7 -45.13 -14.48 -13.15
CA LEU A 7 -43.84 -14.53 -12.49
C LEU A 7 -43.58 -13.17 -11.82
N ALA A 8 -43.55 -13.15 -10.49
CA ALA A 8 -43.09 -12.00 -9.72
C ALA A 8 -41.55 -11.99 -9.68
N THR A 9 -40.92 -11.19 -10.53
CA THR A 9 -39.49 -10.87 -10.44
C THR A 9 -39.28 -9.88 -9.30
N ALA A 10 -38.79 -10.36 -8.16
CA ALA A 10 -38.35 -9.51 -7.06
C ALA A 10 -36.99 -8.87 -7.40
N THR A 11 -37.02 -7.60 -7.84
CA THR A 11 -35.82 -6.79 -7.99
C THR A 11 -35.32 -6.34 -6.61
N LEU A 12 -34.24 -6.97 -6.14
CA LEU A 12 -33.51 -6.58 -4.93
C LEU A 12 -32.65 -5.34 -5.24
N SER A 13 -33.16 -4.16 -4.94
CA SER A 13 -32.43 -2.90 -5.09
C SER A 13 -31.40 -2.74 -3.97
N LEU A 14 -30.11 -2.99 -4.26
CA LEU A 14 -29.00 -2.62 -3.38
C LEU A 14 -28.89 -1.08 -3.35
N ALA A 15 -29.38 -0.46 -2.28
CA ALA A 15 -29.15 0.95 -2.01
C ALA A 15 -27.70 1.14 -1.53
N PHE A 16 -26.81 1.52 -2.45
CA PHE A 16 -25.43 1.90 -2.12
C PHE A 16 -25.46 3.30 -1.51
N THR A 17 -25.54 3.40 -0.18
CA THR A 17 -25.32 4.67 0.53
C THR A 17 -23.85 5.02 0.40
N ALA A 18 -23.52 5.87 -0.57
CA ALA A 18 -22.20 6.47 -0.71
C ALA A 18 -21.94 7.36 0.51
N THR A 19 -21.37 6.80 1.57
CA THR A 19 -20.74 7.59 2.63
C THR A 19 -19.63 8.41 1.99
N GLY A 20 -19.71 9.73 2.13
CA GLY A 20 -18.80 10.68 1.50
C GLY A 20 -17.34 10.27 1.71
N ALA A 21 -16.57 10.22 0.62
CA ALA A 21 -15.13 10.05 0.69
C ALA A 21 -14.54 11.35 1.24
N HIS A 22 -14.16 11.34 2.53
CA HIS A 22 -13.32 12.40 3.11
C HIS A 22 -11.92 12.27 2.51
N GLY A 23 -11.71 12.89 1.35
CA GLY A 23 -10.41 12.99 0.71
C GLY A 23 -9.50 13.89 1.53
N PHE A 24 -8.51 13.29 2.18
CA PHE A 24 -7.32 13.89 2.80
C PHE A 24 -7.35 15.40 3.07
N GLU A 25 -8.24 15.87 3.96
CA GLU A 25 -8.16 17.22 4.54
C GLU A 25 -6.98 17.27 5.53
N GLY A 26 -5.74 17.36 5.02
CA GLY A 26 -4.55 17.52 5.86
C GLY A 26 -3.34 16.66 5.50
N VAL A 27 -3.01 16.54 4.21
CA VAL A 27 -1.71 15.96 3.82
C VAL A 27 -0.59 16.77 4.48
N SER A 28 0.15 16.13 5.40
CA SER A 28 1.28 16.77 6.08
C SER A 28 2.26 17.33 5.06
N ARG A 29 2.67 18.59 5.23
CA ARG A 29 3.73 19.22 4.41
C ARG A 29 5.14 18.84 4.86
N ASP A 30 5.27 18.12 5.98
CA ASP A 30 6.55 17.60 6.44
C ASP A 30 7.04 16.46 5.55
N LEU A 31 8.21 16.65 4.94
CA LEU A 31 8.82 15.70 4.02
C LEU A 31 9.05 14.33 4.67
N ASN A 32 9.42 14.29 5.95
CA ASN A 32 9.65 13.02 6.65
C ASN A 32 8.35 12.23 6.79
N THR A 33 7.26 12.90 7.17
CA THR A 33 5.92 12.33 7.25
C THR A 33 5.47 11.81 5.90
N GLN A 34 5.65 12.58 4.82
CA GLN A 34 5.30 12.16 3.46
C GLN A 34 6.08 10.91 3.02
N LEU A 35 7.39 10.87 3.31
CA LEU A 35 8.23 9.72 2.97
C LEU A 35 7.81 8.46 3.76
N CYS A 36 7.49 8.61 5.05
CA CYS A 36 7.00 7.50 5.86
C CYS A 36 5.62 7.01 5.44
N TYR A 37 4.73 7.94 5.08
CA TYR A 37 3.44 7.62 4.50
C TYR A 37 3.59 6.86 3.17
N GLY A 38 4.49 7.31 2.29
CA GLY A 38 4.80 6.62 1.03
C GLY A 38 5.29 5.19 1.26
N GLN A 39 6.21 4.98 2.20
CA GLN A 39 6.66 3.62 2.56
C GLN A 39 5.52 2.77 3.10
N ALA A 40 4.64 3.34 3.93
CA ALA A 40 3.48 2.64 4.47
C ALA A 40 2.51 2.19 3.36
N MET A 41 2.25 3.04 2.38
CA MET A 41 1.40 2.71 1.23
C MET A 41 2.02 1.61 0.35
N VAL A 42 3.33 1.62 0.14
CA VAL A 42 4.03 0.51 -0.53
C VAL A 42 3.86 -0.80 0.25
N GLY A 43 3.96 -0.76 1.58
CA GLY A 43 3.73 -1.91 2.44
C GLY A 43 2.29 -2.43 2.33
N PHE A 44 1.31 -1.54 2.39
CA PHE A 44 -0.12 -1.86 2.24
C PHE A 44 -0.38 -2.63 0.94
N ASP A 45 0.04 -2.05 -0.19
CA ASP A 45 -0.14 -2.64 -1.52
C ASP A 45 0.62 -3.97 -1.65
N SER A 46 1.81 -4.07 -1.07
CA SER A 46 2.59 -5.31 -1.09
C SER A 46 1.89 -6.47 -0.35
N VAL A 47 1.17 -6.20 0.74
CA VAL A 47 0.36 -7.25 1.41
C VAL A 47 -0.75 -7.70 0.48
N ILE A 48 -1.47 -6.76 -0.16
CA ILE A 48 -2.53 -7.08 -1.13
C ILE A 48 -1.97 -7.95 -2.26
N ASN A 49 -0.88 -7.53 -2.88
CA ASN A 49 -0.21 -8.26 -3.96
C ASN A 49 0.17 -9.69 -3.52
N SER A 50 0.69 -9.85 -2.30
CA SER A 50 1.00 -11.18 -1.77
C SER A 50 -0.24 -12.09 -1.67
N ARG A 51 -1.42 -11.53 -1.36
CA ARG A 51 -2.66 -12.30 -1.22
C ARG A 51 -3.30 -12.63 -2.55
N LEU A 52 -3.07 -11.78 -3.55
CA LEU A 52 -3.43 -12.04 -4.93
C LEU A 52 -2.48 -13.04 -5.61
N GLY A 53 -1.45 -13.53 -4.92
CA GLY A 53 -0.49 -14.49 -5.46
C GLY A 53 0.47 -13.88 -6.48
N VAL A 54 0.60 -12.55 -6.52
CA VAL A 54 1.66 -11.88 -7.29
C VAL A 54 2.99 -12.34 -6.72
N ALA A 55 3.94 -12.76 -7.55
CA ALA A 55 5.24 -13.19 -7.06
C ALA A 55 6.11 -11.99 -6.63
N PRO A 56 6.93 -12.11 -5.56
CA PRO A 56 7.74 -11.00 -5.04
C PRO A 56 8.65 -10.36 -6.09
N ASP A 57 9.20 -11.14 -7.02
CA ASP A 57 10.08 -10.67 -8.10
C ASP A 57 9.38 -9.66 -9.02
N LYS A 58 8.05 -9.77 -9.17
CA LYS A 58 7.26 -8.87 -10.02
C LYS A 58 7.08 -7.49 -9.41
N VAL A 59 7.23 -7.34 -8.10
CA VAL A 59 7.04 -6.06 -7.39
C VAL A 59 8.36 -5.41 -6.95
N LEU A 60 9.51 -6.06 -7.17
CA LEU A 60 10.83 -5.50 -6.83
C LEU A 60 11.11 -4.16 -7.52
N HIS A 61 10.52 -3.93 -8.68
CA HIS A 61 10.67 -2.67 -9.42
C HIS A 61 10.15 -1.46 -8.63
N LEU A 62 9.22 -1.65 -7.68
CA LEU A 62 8.74 -0.58 -6.77
C LEU A 62 9.85 -0.05 -5.85
N ALA A 63 10.89 -0.85 -5.61
CA ALA A 63 12.07 -0.43 -4.84
C ALA A 63 13.22 0.03 -5.73
N ALA A 64 13.10 -0.03 -7.06
CA ALA A 64 14.20 0.31 -7.95
C ALA A 64 14.42 1.83 -8.02
N TYR A 65 15.68 2.25 -8.00
CA TYR A 65 16.06 3.62 -8.32
C TYR A 65 16.14 3.79 -9.83
N GLN A 66 15.44 4.78 -10.37
CA GLN A 66 15.74 5.33 -11.69
C GLN A 66 17.02 6.18 -11.61
N GLN A 67 18.17 5.54 -11.55
CA GLN A 67 19.43 6.19 -11.87
C GLN A 67 20.16 5.36 -12.92
N GLY A 68 20.09 5.83 -14.16
CA GLY A 68 20.95 5.40 -15.24
C GLY A 68 22.38 5.83 -14.94
N ILE A 69 23.10 5.02 -14.17
CA ILE A 69 24.56 5.06 -14.17
C ILE A 69 24.97 4.47 -15.51
N ARG A 70 25.41 5.34 -16.44
CA ARG A 70 25.96 4.92 -17.74
C ARG A 70 27.01 3.83 -17.52
N GLY A 71 26.71 2.60 -17.95
CA GLY A 71 27.66 1.50 -17.98
C GLY A 71 27.45 0.36 -16.96
N VAL A 72 26.46 0.44 -16.07
CA VAL A 72 26.13 -0.69 -15.17
C VAL A 72 24.65 -1.08 -15.35
N ASN A 73 24.41 -2.20 -16.05
CA ASN A 73 23.07 -2.72 -16.36
C ASN A 73 22.34 -3.35 -15.14
N ALA A 74 22.80 -3.10 -13.92
CA ALA A 74 22.21 -3.70 -12.72
C ALA A 74 21.20 -2.73 -12.07
N PRO A 75 19.96 -3.14 -11.81
CA PRO A 75 19.00 -2.32 -11.08
C PRO A 75 19.51 -2.07 -9.65
N HIS A 76 19.60 -0.81 -9.26
CA HIS A 76 19.86 -0.41 -7.88
C HIS A 76 18.54 -0.36 -7.12
N TYR A 77 18.49 -0.88 -5.89
CA TYR A 77 17.27 -0.94 -5.10
C TYR A 77 17.41 -0.21 -3.75
N SER A 78 16.33 0.43 -3.32
CA SER A 78 16.18 0.96 -1.97
C SER A 78 16.08 -0.19 -0.99
N SER A 79 17.12 -0.38 -0.17
CA SER A 79 17.16 -1.44 0.85
C SER A 79 16.01 -1.32 1.86
N GLY A 80 15.57 -0.10 2.16
CA GLY A 80 14.42 0.17 3.01
C GLY A 80 13.11 -0.31 2.39
N LEU A 81 12.86 0.02 1.12
CA LEU A 81 11.66 -0.42 0.42
C LEU A 81 11.67 -1.91 0.13
N LEU A 82 12.83 -2.51 -0.19
CA LEU A 82 12.94 -3.97 -0.33
C LEU A 82 12.53 -4.68 0.95
N LYS A 83 12.98 -4.22 2.13
CA LYS A 83 12.58 -4.81 3.41
C LYS A 83 11.07 -4.70 3.65
N VAL A 84 10.45 -3.59 3.28
CA VAL A 84 8.99 -3.39 3.36
C VAL A 84 8.27 -4.35 2.42
N ILE A 85 8.69 -4.46 1.16
CA ILE A 85 8.06 -5.35 0.17
C ILE A 85 8.20 -6.82 0.62
N TYR A 86 9.41 -7.28 0.92
CA TYR A 86 9.63 -8.66 1.37
C TYR A 86 8.90 -8.97 2.68
N GLY A 87 8.91 -8.04 3.64
CA GLY A 87 8.21 -8.21 4.91
C GLY A 87 6.70 -8.37 4.72
N ALA A 88 6.09 -7.68 3.74
CA ALA A 88 4.67 -7.80 3.45
C ALA A 88 4.26 -9.20 2.98
N TYR A 89 5.13 -9.88 2.23
CA TYR A 89 4.90 -11.25 1.75
C TYR A 89 4.97 -12.30 2.85
N LEU A 90 5.69 -12.00 3.93
CA LEU A 90 5.80 -12.84 5.11
C LEU A 90 4.80 -12.45 6.21
N TRP A 91 4.15 -11.30 6.08
CA TRP A 91 3.15 -10.85 7.03
C TRP A 91 1.95 -11.80 7.03
N SER A 92 1.30 -12.01 8.16
CA SER A 92 0.08 -12.83 8.28
C SER A 92 -1.18 -12.01 8.55
N GLY A 93 -1.04 -10.78 9.04
CA GLY A 93 -2.16 -9.89 9.35
C GLY A 93 -2.74 -9.19 8.12
N ASN A 94 -3.55 -8.16 8.38
CA ASN A 94 -4.20 -7.38 7.33
C ASN A 94 -3.25 -6.29 6.75
N PRO A 95 -3.55 -5.74 5.55
CA PRO A 95 -2.72 -4.71 4.91
C PRO A 95 -2.57 -3.42 5.72
N HIS A 96 -3.64 -3.01 6.43
CA HIS A 96 -3.67 -1.78 7.21
C HIS A 96 -2.70 -1.83 8.38
N ASP A 97 -2.72 -2.92 9.16
CA ASP A 97 -1.81 -3.12 10.30
C ASP A 97 -0.36 -3.11 9.85
N TYR A 98 -0.07 -3.72 8.69
CA TYR A 98 1.28 -3.71 8.12
C TYR A 98 1.71 -2.28 7.76
N ALA A 99 0.84 -1.51 7.10
CA ALA A 99 1.11 -0.13 6.73
C ALA A 99 1.36 0.75 7.97
N ILE A 100 0.55 0.60 9.02
CA ILE A 100 0.76 1.31 10.29
C ILE A 100 2.12 0.96 10.90
N ASN A 101 2.47 -0.33 10.97
CA ASN A 101 3.77 -0.77 11.47
C ASN A 101 4.94 -0.17 10.66
N VAL A 102 4.86 -0.17 9.32
CA VAL A 102 5.87 0.44 8.45
C VAL A 102 5.99 1.95 8.69
N PHE A 103 4.86 2.65 8.84
CA PHE A 103 4.84 4.07 9.13
C PHE A 103 5.56 4.37 10.44
N TYR A 104 5.20 3.69 11.53
CA TYR A 104 5.81 3.87 12.85
C TYR A 104 7.31 3.60 12.84
N GLN A 105 7.73 2.50 12.20
CA GLN A 105 9.15 2.17 12.10
C GLN A 105 9.93 3.21 11.29
N CYS A 106 9.34 3.75 10.22
CA CYS A 106 9.96 4.84 9.46
C CYS A 106 10.09 6.11 10.30
N ALA A 107 9.01 6.53 10.98
CA ALA A 107 9.00 7.72 11.82
C ALA A 107 10.03 7.61 12.95
N ALA A 108 10.09 6.47 13.64
CA ALA A 108 11.04 6.21 14.72
C ALA A 108 12.49 6.31 14.24
N ARG A 109 12.83 5.67 13.10
CA ARG A 109 14.18 5.75 12.52
C ARG A 109 14.57 7.18 12.17
N ARG A 110 13.66 7.94 11.55
CA ARG A 110 13.93 9.32 11.15
C ARG A 110 14.06 10.26 12.34
N ASN A 111 13.27 10.06 13.39
CA ASN A 111 13.42 10.84 14.62
C ASN A 111 14.78 10.58 15.28
N ALA A 112 15.20 9.32 15.39
CA ALA A 112 16.50 8.95 15.93
C ALA A 112 17.66 9.52 15.09
N THR A 113 17.54 9.55 13.76
CA THR A 113 18.53 10.21 12.90
C THR A 113 18.62 11.71 13.17
N LEU A 114 17.50 12.40 13.37
CA LEU A 114 17.51 13.84 13.68
C LEU A 114 18.12 14.16 15.05
N GLU A 115 17.97 13.27 16.03
CA GLU A 115 18.62 13.42 17.34
C GLU A 115 20.13 13.19 17.28
N ALA A 116 20.60 12.27 16.44
CA ALA A 116 22.03 11.98 16.28
C ALA A 116 22.85 13.12 15.62
N PHE A 117 22.20 14.12 15.02
CA PHE A 117 22.83 15.28 14.39
C PHE A 117 22.66 16.58 15.20
N LYS A 118 22.12 16.51 16.41
CA LYS A 118 22.07 17.63 17.38
C LYS A 118 23.22 17.53 18.37
#